data_AF-A0A7I9VSG3-F1
#
_entry.id   AF-A0A7I9VSG3-F1
#
_cell.length_a   1.000
_cell.length_b   1.000
_cell.length_c   1.000
_cell.angle_alpha   90.00
_cell.angle_beta   90.00
_cell.angle_gamma   90.00
#
_symmetry.space_group_name_H-M   'P 1'
#
loop_
_entity.id
_entity.type
_entity.pdbx_description
1 polymer ?
#
loop_
_entity_poly.entity_id
_entity_poly.type
_entity_poly.pdbx_seq_one_letter_code
_entity_poly.pdbx_strand_id
1 'polypeptide(L)'
;MDEHAPGTSTVYAYPLGDALYLNVTSACTLACTFCPKIRDDDWVVGGFDLKLRGNPTADEVWAQALSAGLSGRSEVVFTGLGEPTRRLPVVLELARRLRAAGVRRIRLDTDGLASLREGRDVVPELVAAGLDAVSVSLNAPDAATYARICPNRFGERAYAACQEFIRACVAARLETAASCVALPELSEAACRAVAEGLGARFRWRPYDRLGRLPEPKAQPA
;
A
#
# COMPACT_ATOMS: atom_id res chain seq x y z
N MET A 1 0.13 -32.13 -25.80
CA MET A 1 -0.62 -32.47 -24.58
C MET A 1 0.20 -31.86 -23.47
N ASP A 2 -0.10 -30.60 -23.15
CA ASP A 2 0.81 -29.75 -22.38
C ASP A 2 0.89 -30.16 -20.91
N GLU A 3 2.14 -30.23 -20.49
CA GLU A 3 2.66 -30.61 -19.19
C GLU A 3 2.15 -29.63 -18.11
N HIS A 4 1.41 -30.15 -17.13
CA HIS A 4 1.05 -29.43 -15.93
C HIS A 4 2.30 -29.21 -15.05
N ALA A 5 2.90 -28.02 -15.12
CA ALA A 5 3.80 -27.56 -14.07
C ALA A 5 3.00 -27.32 -12.76
N PRO A 6 3.52 -27.69 -11.58
CA PRO A 6 2.81 -27.58 -10.31
C PRO A 6 2.49 -26.10 -9.99
N GLY A 7 1.19 -25.82 -9.91
CA GLY A 7 0.64 -24.48 -9.79
C GLY A 7 0.81 -23.88 -8.40
N THR A 8 1.47 -22.72 -8.33
CA THR A 8 1.28 -21.78 -7.23
C THR A 8 0.06 -20.93 -7.55
N SER A 9 -1.00 -21.04 -6.75
CA SER A 9 -2.17 -20.15 -6.87
C SER A 9 -1.73 -18.69 -6.72
N THR A 10 -2.25 -17.79 -7.54
CA THR A 10 -1.98 -16.35 -7.44
C THR A 10 -2.25 -15.84 -6.02
N VAL A 11 -1.34 -15.04 -5.47
CA VAL A 11 -1.42 -14.55 -4.07
C VAL A 11 -2.27 -13.28 -4.00
N TYR A 12 -3.50 -13.41 -3.47
CA TYR A 12 -4.41 -12.30 -3.20
C TYR A 12 -4.47 -11.93 -1.71
N ALA A 13 -4.25 -12.89 -0.82
CA ALA A 13 -4.12 -12.66 0.61
C ALA A 13 -2.89 -13.39 1.17
N TYR A 14 -2.07 -12.70 1.95
CA TYR A 14 -0.84 -13.28 2.51
C TYR A 14 -0.53 -12.75 3.91
N PRO A 15 -0.16 -13.61 4.88
CA PRO A 15 0.22 -13.17 6.21
C PRO A 15 1.66 -12.66 6.24
N LEU A 16 1.91 -11.56 6.95
CA LEU A 16 3.25 -11.17 7.38
C LEU A 16 3.19 -10.76 8.85
N GLY A 17 3.88 -11.52 9.70
CA GLY A 17 3.74 -11.41 11.14
C GLY A 17 2.30 -11.71 11.58
N ASP A 18 1.72 -10.83 12.38
CA ASP A 18 0.36 -10.93 12.89
C ASP A 18 -0.71 -10.26 12.00
N ALA A 19 -0.28 -9.56 10.94
CA ALA A 19 -1.17 -8.90 9.99
C ALA A 19 -1.47 -9.78 8.76
N LEU A 20 -2.60 -9.51 8.11
CA LEU A 20 -2.96 -10.09 6.82
C LEU A 20 -2.97 -8.99 5.76
N TYR A 21 -2.32 -9.24 4.63
CA TYR A 21 -2.18 -8.29 3.54
C TYR A 21 -3.01 -8.73 2.33
N LEU A 22 -3.72 -7.79 1.70
CA LEU A 22 -4.60 -8.02 0.56
C LEU A 22 -4.05 -7.36 -0.70
N ASN A 23 -3.66 -8.19 -1.67
CA ASN A 23 -3.10 -7.81 -2.97
C ASN A 23 -4.21 -7.79 -4.03
N VAL A 24 -4.68 -6.60 -4.38
CA VAL A 24 -5.88 -6.43 -5.23
C VAL A 24 -5.58 -6.00 -6.66
N THR A 25 -4.35 -5.57 -6.96
CA THR A 25 -3.94 -5.16 -8.31
C THR A 25 -2.42 -5.02 -8.45
N SER A 26 -1.89 -5.31 -9.63
CA SER A 26 -0.51 -4.98 -10.02
C SER A 26 -0.38 -3.59 -10.66
N ALA A 27 -1.51 -2.95 -11.02
CA ALA A 27 -1.51 -1.62 -11.62
C ALA A 27 -1.17 -0.55 -10.58
N CYS A 28 -0.43 0.48 -10.97
CA CYS A 28 -0.06 1.59 -10.09
C CYS A 28 -0.26 2.94 -10.78
N THR A 29 -0.52 4.00 -10.03
CA THR A 29 -0.55 5.38 -10.57
C THR A 29 0.87 5.90 -10.80
N LEU A 30 1.83 5.39 -10.02
CA LEU A 30 3.23 5.78 -10.03
C LEU A 30 4.12 4.69 -10.64
N ALA A 31 5.19 5.11 -11.31
CA ALA A 31 6.28 4.25 -11.79
C ALA A 31 7.57 4.54 -11.00
N CYS A 32 7.51 4.45 -9.67
CA CYS A 32 8.61 4.85 -8.79
C CYS A 32 9.92 4.14 -9.14
N THR A 33 11.01 4.90 -9.21
CA THR A 33 12.33 4.41 -9.65
C THR A 33 12.94 3.38 -8.69
N PHE A 34 12.47 3.36 -7.44
CA PHE A 34 12.88 2.44 -6.38
C PHE A 34 11.92 1.26 -6.18
N CYS A 35 10.83 1.16 -6.93
CA CYS A 35 9.89 0.05 -6.77
C CYS A 35 10.52 -1.24 -7.34
N PRO A 36 10.58 -2.35 -6.56
CA PRO A 36 11.28 -3.56 -6.99
C PRO A 36 10.72 -4.15 -8.29
N LYS A 37 9.40 -4.08 -8.48
CA LYS A 37 8.74 -4.53 -9.71
C LYS A 37 9.16 -3.74 -10.97
N ILE A 38 9.56 -2.48 -10.80
CA ILE A 38 9.95 -1.59 -11.91
C ILE A 38 11.46 -1.68 -12.14
N ARG A 39 12.24 -1.69 -11.06
CA ARG A 39 13.70 -1.69 -11.12
C ARG A 39 14.27 -3.05 -11.54
N ASP A 40 13.71 -4.13 -10.98
CA ASP A 40 14.33 -5.47 -11.05
C ASP A 40 13.38 -6.55 -11.60
N ASP A 41 12.13 -6.20 -11.99
CA ASP A 41 11.02 -7.15 -12.19
C ASP A 41 10.85 -8.12 -11.00
N ASP A 42 11.21 -7.67 -9.78
CA ASP A 42 11.09 -8.45 -8.56
C ASP A 42 9.71 -8.23 -7.93
N TRP A 43 8.92 -9.29 -7.91
CA TRP A 43 7.55 -9.29 -7.39
C TRP A 43 7.43 -9.90 -5.99
N VAL A 44 8.55 -10.29 -5.38
CA VAL A 44 8.55 -11.02 -4.11
C VAL A 44 8.54 -10.06 -2.92
N VAL A 45 7.55 -10.22 -2.05
CA VAL A 45 7.44 -9.51 -0.78
C VAL A 45 7.22 -10.53 0.34
N GLY A 46 8.12 -10.57 1.31
CA GLY A 46 8.03 -11.45 2.47
C GLY A 46 7.97 -12.94 2.12
N GLY A 47 8.58 -13.34 0.99
CA GLY A 47 8.55 -14.70 0.47
C GLY A 47 7.35 -15.03 -0.42
N PHE A 48 6.44 -14.08 -0.65
CA PHE A 48 5.27 -14.25 -1.51
C PHE A 48 5.50 -13.56 -2.86
N ASP A 49 5.33 -14.29 -3.97
CA ASP A 49 5.26 -13.70 -5.30
C ASP A 49 3.90 -13.00 -5.49
N LEU A 50 3.93 -11.67 -5.55
CA LEU A 50 2.75 -10.82 -5.66
C LEU A 50 2.34 -10.53 -7.11
N LYS A 51 3.00 -11.13 -8.11
CA LYS A 51 2.68 -10.91 -9.53
C LYS A 51 1.31 -11.47 -9.87
N LEU A 52 0.36 -10.58 -10.11
CA LEU A 52 -0.99 -10.97 -10.53
C LEU A 52 -1.04 -11.23 -12.05
N ARG A 53 -1.68 -12.32 -12.47
CA ARG A 53 -1.98 -12.62 -13.89
C ARG A 53 -3.13 -11.77 -14.43
N GLY A 54 -3.96 -11.23 -13.54
CA GLY A 54 -5.10 -10.37 -13.84
C GLY A 54 -5.62 -9.74 -12.54
N ASN A 55 -6.49 -8.73 -12.65
CA ASN A 55 -7.09 -8.14 -11.45
C ASN A 55 -8.13 -9.10 -10.86
N PRO A 56 -7.99 -9.53 -9.58
CA PRO A 56 -8.98 -10.36 -8.95
C PRO A 56 -10.30 -9.62 -8.72
N THR A 57 -11.37 -10.40 -8.63
CA THR A 57 -12.67 -9.99 -8.11
C THR A 57 -12.62 -9.83 -6.59
N ALA A 58 -13.58 -9.10 -6.01
CA ALA A 58 -13.69 -9.00 -4.56
C ALA A 58 -13.92 -10.38 -3.92
N ASP A 59 -14.66 -11.26 -4.57
CA ASP A 59 -14.95 -12.61 -4.06
C ASP A 59 -13.70 -13.50 -4.01
N GLU A 60 -12.82 -13.44 -5.02
CA GLU A 60 -11.56 -14.21 -5.01
C GLU A 60 -10.63 -13.76 -3.89
N VAL A 61 -10.48 -12.44 -3.70
CA VAL A 61 -9.67 -11.89 -2.59
C VAL A 61 -10.30 -12.27 -1.25
N TRP A 62 -11.63 -12.17 -1.13
CA TRP A 62 -12.36 -12.52 0.09
C TRP A 62 -12.21 -14.00 0.45
N ALA A 63 -12.33 -14.90 -0.52
CA ALA A 63 -12.16 -16.34 -0.30
C ALA A 63 -10.75 -16.68 0.21
N GLN A 64 -9.71 -16.08 -0.37
CA GLN A 64 -8.34 -16.26 0.16
C GLN A 64 -8.15 -15.63 1.54
N ALA A 65 -8.75 -14.47 1.81
CA ALA A 65 -8.67 -13.84 3.12
C ALA A 65 -9.30 -14.70 4.22
N LEU A 66 -10.44 -15.34 3.93
CA LEU A 66 -11.07 -16.31 4.82
C LEU A 66 -10.20 -17.56 5.03
N SER A 67 -9.65 -18.10 3.94
CA SER A 67 -8.74 -19.27 4.00
C SER A 67 -7.48 -18.99 4.82
N ALA A 68 -6.92 -17.79 4.69
CA ALA A 68 -5.75 -17.35 5.47
C ALA A 68 -6.05 -17.03 6.94
N GLY A 69 -7.34 -16.95 7.32
CA GLY A 69 -7.79 -16.67 8.67
C GLY A 69 -7.73 -15.20 9.07
N LEU A 70 -8.91 -14.65 9.42
CA LEU A 70 -9.08 -13.27 9.88
C LEU A 70 -9.00 -13.13 11.42
N SER A 71 -9.31 -14.20 12.15
CA SER A 71 -9.35 -14.17 13.62
C SER A 71 -7.95 -13.98 14.21
N GLY A 72 -7.86 -13.14 15.25
CA GLY A 72 -6.60 -12.89 15.97
C GLY A 72 -5.59 -12.01 15.23
N ARG A 73 -5.87 -11.57 14.00
CA ARG A 73 -4.99 -10.66 13.26
C ARG A 73 -4.91 -9.29 13.94
N SER A 74 -3.73 -8.67 13.92
CA SER A 74 -3.51 -7.32 14.43
C SER A 74 -4.19 -6.26 13.56
N GLU A 75 -4.08 -6.43 12.25
CA GLU A 75 -4.72 -5.62 11.22
C GLU A 75 -4.86 -6.40 9.91
N VAL A 76 -5.75 -5.91 9.05
CA VAL A 76 -5.81 -6.28 7.64
C VAL A 76 -5.43 -5.08 6.80
N VAL A 77 -4.47 -5.25 5.89
CA VAL A 77 -3.85 -4.16 5.13
C VAL A 77 -4.08 -4.34 3.63
N PHE A 78 -4.69 -3.35 2.98
CA PHE A 78 -4.67 -3.26 1.52
C PHE A 78 -3.30 -2.74 1.07
N THR A 79 -2.53 -3.59 0.39
CA THR A 79 -1.20 -3.24 -0.14
C THR A 79 -0.80 -4.20 -1.26
N GLY A 80 0.35 -3.97 -1.88
CA GLY A 80 0.98 -4.93 -2.77
C GLY A 80 2.07 -4.26 -3.59
N LEU A 81 2.36 -4.84 -4.74
CA LEU A 81 3.19 -4.22 -5.77
C LEU A 81 2.32 -3.51 -6.82
N GLY A 82 1.33 -2.76 -6.33
CA GLY A 82 0.40 -1.92 -7.09
C GLY A 82 -0.18 -0.84 -6.19
N GLU A 83 -1.11 -0.04 -6.74
CA GLU A 83 -1.88 0.95 -5.98
C GLU A 83 -3.29 0.40 -5.74
N PRO A 84 -3.65 0.01 -4.50
CA PRO A 84 -4.95 -0.61 -4.22
C PRO A 84 -6.13 0.26 -4.67
N THR A 85 -6.04 1.59 -4.54
CA THR A 85 -7.14 2.48 -4.92
C THR A 85 -7.40 2.52 -6.42
N ARG A 86 -6.52 1.99 -7.29
CA ARG A 86 -6.84 1.75 -8.71
C ARG A 86 -8.03 0.80 -8.87
N ARG A 87 -8.36 0.05 -7.81
CA ARG A 87 -9.54 -0.80 -7.67
C ARG A 87 -10.43 -0.30 -6.52
N LEU A 88 -10.64 1.02 -6.42
CA LEU A 88 -11.39 1.65 -5.32
C LEU A 88 -12.72 0.93 -5.00
N PRO A 89 -13.60 0.58 -5.96
CA PRO A 89 -14.84 -0.14 -5.63
C PRO A 89 -14.60 -1.49 -4.91
N VAL A 90 -13.58 -2.24 -5.33
CA VAL A 90 -13.19 -3.53 -4.69
C VAL A 90 -12.62 -3.30 -3.29
N VAL A 91 -11.80 -2.26 -3.10
CA VAL A 91 -11.27 -1.91 -1.78
C VAL A 91 -12.41 -1.55 -0.82
N LEU A 92 -13.36 -0.71 -1.26
CA LEU A 92 -14.51 -0.31 -0.43
C LEU A 92 -15.41 -1.50 -0.10
N GLU A 93 -15.65 -2.39 -1.06
CA GLU A 93 -16.42 -3.61 -0.84
C GLU A 93 -15.74 -4.54 0.17
N LEU A 94 -14.46 -4.85 -0.03
CA LEU A 94 -13.69 -5.70 0.87
C LEU A 94 -13.59 -5.11 2.27
N ALA A 95 -13.40 -3.78 2.40
CA ALA A 95 -13.36 -3.12 3.70
C ALA A 95 -14.68 -3.31 4.48
N ARG A 96 -15.83 -3.18 3.81
CA ARG A 96 -17.15 -3.46 4.43
C ARG A 96 -17.28 -4.91 4.85
N ARG A 97 -16.84 -5.87 4.01
CA ARG A 97 -16.85 -7.31 4.34
C ARG A 97 -15.95 -7.62 5.54
N LEU A 98 -14.74 -7.06 5.58
CA LEU A 98 -13.80 -7.21 6.70
C LEU A 98 -14.40 -6.66 7.99
N ARG A 99 -15.02 -5.47 7.95
CA ARG A 99 -15.68 -4.88 9.11
C ARG A 99 -16.84 -5.76 9.60
N ALA A 100 -17.68 -6.25 8.69
CA ALA A 100 -18.78 -7.15 9.02
C ALA A 100 -18.31 -8.49 9.61
N ALA A 101 -17.12 -8.97 9.22
CA ALA A 101 -16.48 -10.15 9.78
C ALA A 101 -15.73 -9.90 11.10
N GLY A 102 -15.84 -8.70 11.69
CA GLY A 102 -15.26 -8.38 12.99
C GLY A 102 -13.77 -8.03 12.97
N VAL A 103 -13.20 -7.72 11.81
CA VAL A 103 -11.83 -7.21 11.73
C VAL A 103 -11.76 -5.87 12.48
N ARG A 104 -10.87 -5.81 13.48
CA ARG A 104 -10.77 -4.67 14.39
C ARG A 104 -10.07 -3.47 13.76
N ARG A 105 -9.08 -3.74 12.91
CA ARG A 105 -8.24 -2.72 12.30
C ARG A 105 -8.02 -2.99 10.81
N ILE A 106 -8.37 -2.02 9.99
CA ILE A 106 -8.25 -2.05 8.53
C ILE A 106 -7.39 -0.86 8.09
N ARG A 107 -6.27 -1.14 7.40
CA ARG A 107 -5.35 -0.12 6.89
C ARG A 107 -5.28 -0.14 5.37
N LEU A 108 -5.14 1.04 4.77
CA LEU A 108 -4.78 1.20 3.36
C LEU A 108 -3.38 1.77 3.22
N ASP A 109 -2.49 1.05 2.52
CA ASP A 109 -1.23 1.59 2.03
C ASP A 109 -1.46 2.12 0.61
N THR A 110 -1.10 3.39 0.35
CA THR A 110 -1.46 4.07 -0.91
C THR A 110 -0.44 5.13 -1.34
N ASP A 111 -0.44 5.48 -2.61
CA ASP A 111 0.22 6.64 -3.20
C ASP A 111 -0.47 7.98 -2.86
N GLY A 112 -1.72 7.95 -2.38
CA GLY A 112 -2.48 9.15 -2.01
C GLY A 112 -3.07 9.93 -3.20
N LEU A 113 -3.09 9.35 -4.40
CA LEU A 113 -3.55 10.01 -5.63
C LEU A 113 -4.97 9.62 -6.04
N ALA A 114 -5.68 8.88 -5.19
CA ALA A 114 -7.03 8.40 -5.48
C ALA A 114 -7.99 9.56 -5.80
N SER A 115 -8.06 10.59 -4.95
CA SER A 115 -8.95 11.73 -5.17
C SER A 115 -8.63 12.49 -6.47
N LEU A 116 -7.34 12.68 -6.78
CA LEU A 116 -6.91 13.31 -8.04
C LEU A 116 -7.34 12.49 -9.26
N ARG A 117 -7.21 11.16 -9.19
CA ARG A 117 -7.55 10.26 -10.29
C ARG A 117 -9.06 10.20 -10.53
N GLU A 118 -9.85 10.15 -9.46
CA GLU A 118 -11.32 10.08 -9.55
C GLU A 118 -11.96 11.47 -9.77
N GLY A 119 -11.21 12.56 -9.62
CA GLY A 119 -11.71 13.93 -9.79
C GLY A 119 -12.65 14.38 -8.67
N ARG A 120 -12.59 13.74 -7.49
CA ARG A 120 -13.45 14.00 -6.33
C ARG A 120 -12.79 13.51 -5.05
N ASP A 121 -13.21 14.01 -3.90
CA ASP A 121 -12.70 13.50 -2.62
C ASP A 121 -13.27 12.09 -2.33
N VAL A 122 -12.38 11.12 -2.13
CA VAL A 122 -12.71 9.72 -1.84
C VAL A 122 -12.55 9.36 -0.36
N VAL A 123 -11.97 10.25 0.46
CA VAL A 123 -11.76 9.99 1.89
C VAL A 123 -13.06 9.68 2.63
N PRO A 124 -14.19 10.38 2.40
CA PRO A 124 -15.45 10.05 3.04
C PRO A 124 -15.94 8.62 2.75
N GLU A 125 -15.71 8.11 1.53
CA GLU A 125 -16.08 6.74 1.17
C GLU A 125 -15.19 5.70 1.88
N LEU A 126 -13.89 5.99 1.98
CA LEU A 126 -12.94 5.13 2.69
C LEU A 126 -13.31 4.99 4.17
N VAL A 127 -13.64 6.11 4.83
CA VAL A 127 -14.13 6.11 6.22
C VAL A 127 -15.45 5.36 6.33
N ALA A 128 -16.42 5.64 5.46
CA ALA A 128 -17.73 4.97 5.47
C ALA A 128 -17.64 3.46 5.19
N ALA A 129 -16.63 3.01 4.44
CA ALA A 129 -16.35 1.59 4.21
C ALA A 129 -15.72 0.90 5.43
N GLY A 130 -15.22 1.67 6.40
CA GLY A 130 -14.73 1.18 7.68
C GLY A 130 -13.22 1.12 7.81
N LEU A 131 -12.45 1.85 6.98
CA LEU A 131 -11.01 1.99 7.19
C LEU A 131 -10.72 2.73 8.50
N ASP A 132 -9.69 2.28 9.22
CA ASP A 132 -9.23 2.91 10.47
C ASP A 132 -7.96 3.73 10.25
N ALA A 133 -7.12 3.30 9.31
CA ALA A 133 -5.80 3.87 9.11
C ALA A 133 -5.41 3.97 7.62
N VAL A 134 -4.55 4.93 7.32
CA VAL A 134 -3.90 5.07 6.01
C VAL A 134 -2.40 5.27 6.19
N SER A 135 -1.61 4.66 5.31
CA SER A 135 -0.18 4.90 5.18
C SER A 135 0.11 5.40 3.76
N VAL A 136 0.30 6.71 3.64
CA VAL A 136 0.54 7.38 2.36
C VAL A 136 2.03 7.41 2.04
N SER A 137 2.39 7.06 0.81
CA SER A 137 3.77 7.06 0.32
C SER A 137 4.16 8.46 -0.19
N LEU A 138 4.46 9.38 0.73
CA LEU A 138 4.88 10.77 0.44
C LEU A 138 6.20 10.84 -0.35
N ASN A 139 7.16 9.97 0.00
CA ASN A 139 8.46 9.72 -0.65
C ASN A 139 9.42 10.89 -0.91
N ALA A 140 9.01 12.16 -0.88
CA ALA A 140 9.87 13.30 -1.19
C ALA A 140 9.53 14.53 -0.33
N PRO A 141 10.48 15.46 -0.14
CA PRO A 141 10.27 16.70 0.59
C PRO A 141 9.68 17.83 -0.28
N ASP A 142 9.69 17.67 -1.61
CA ASP A 142 9.23 18.69 -2.56
C ASP A 142 8.67 18.06 -3.85
N ALA A 143 7.95 18.86 -4.64
CA ALA A 143 7.24 18.40 -5.82
C ALA A 143 8.15 17.96 -6.97
N ALA A 144 9.26 18.65 -7.19
CA ALA A 144 10.20 18.34 -8.27
C ALA A 144 10.91 17.01 -7.99
N THR A 145 11.36 16.82 -6.75
CA THR A 145 11.92 15.54 -6.29
C THR A 145 10.88 14.43 -6.36
N TYR A 146 9.64 14.67 -5.91
CA TYR A 146 8.55 13.70 -6.00
C TYR A 146 8.31 13.25 -7.44
N ALA A 147 8.15 14.18 -8.38
CA ALA A 147 7.87 13.87 -9.77
C ALA A 147 9.02 13.09 -10.44
N ARG A 148 10.26 13.35 -10.04
CA ARG A 148 11.46 12.65 -10.53
C ARG A 148 11.54 11.20 -10.02
N ILE A 149 11.36 10.98 -8.71
CA ILE A 149 11.53 9.65 -8.10
C ILE A 149 10.26 8.79 -8.14
N CYS A 150 9.09 9.44 -8.26
CA CYS A 150 7.77 8.84 -8.47
C CYS A 150 7.16 9.30 -9.81
N PRO A 151 7.77 8.96 -10.98
CA PRO A 151 7.25 9.34 -12.29
C PRO A 151 5.76 8.99 -12.44
N ASN A 152 4.99 9.94 -12.93
CA ASN A 152 3.55 9.82 -13.09
C ASN A 152 3.04 10.81 -14.14
N ARG A 153 1.84 10.55 -14.69
CA ARG A 153 1.26 11.37 -15.76
C ARG A 153 0.85 12.79 -15.34
N PHE A 154 0.78 13.07 -14.03
CA PHE A 154 0.36 14.37 -13.50
C PHE A 154 1.54 15.29 -13.17
N GLY A 155 2.78 14.79 -13.30
CA GLY A 155 4.00 15.53 -12.96
C GLY A 155 4.00 16.00 -11.51
N GLU A 156 4.48 17.22 -11.29
CA GLU A 156 4.60 17.84 -9.96
C GLU A 156 3.24 18.05 -9.25
N ARG A 157 2.14 18.18 -10.02
CA ARG A 157 0.80 18.34 -9.45
C ARG A 157 0.36 17.15 -8.59
N ALA A 158 0.91 15.96 -8.84
CA ALA A 158 0.65 14.79 -8.00
C ALA A 158 1.08 15.00 -6.55
N TYR A 159 2.15 15.76 -6.30
CA TYR A 159 2.63 15.98 -4.95
C TYR A 159 1.65 16.78 -4.11
N ALA A 160 1.13 17.90 -4.67
CA ALA A 160 0.11 18.70 -4.02
C ALA A 160 -1.15 17.87 -3.71
N ALA A 161 -1.61 17.06 -4.67
CA ALA A 161 -2.77 16.19 -4.47
C ALA A 161 -2.54 15.11 -3.40
N CYS A 162 -1.34 14.52 -3.35
CA CYS A 162 -0.95 13.58 -2.28
C CYS A 162 -1.02 14.26 -0.90
N GLN A 163 -0.50 15.49 -0.79
CA GLN A 163 -0.60 16.27 0.45
C GLN A 163 -2.05 16.62 0.81
N GLU A 164 -2.89 17.00 -0.16
CA GLU A 164 -4.32 17.25 0.04
C GLU A 164 -5.04 16.00 0.55
N PHE A 165 -4.75 14.83 -0.02
CA PHE A 165 -5.30 13.56 0.45
C PHE A 165 -4.90 13.27 1.89
N ILE A 166 -3.62 13.47 2.25
CA ILE A 166 -3.14 13.33 3.64
C ILE A 166 -3.92 14.24 4.59
N ARG A 167 -4.07 15.53 4.24
CA ARG A 167 -4.84 16.49 5.07
C ARG A 167 -6.31 16.06 5.21
N ALA A 168 -6.93 15.59 4.14
CA ALA A 168 -8.30 15.10 4.17
C ALA A 168 -8.45 13.88 5.08
N CYS A 169 -7.52 12.92 5.05
CA CYS A 169 -7.50 11.78 5.97
C CYS A 169 -7.36 12.22 7.44
N VAL A 170 -6.45 13.15 7.73
CA VAL A 170 -6.27 13.71 9.08
C VAL A 170 -7.54 14.42 9.55
N ALA A 171 -8.14 15.26 8.71
CA ALA A 171 -9.37 15.98 9.02
C ALA A 171 -10.56 15.03 9.28
N ALA A 172 -10.61 13.91 8.56
CA ALA A 172 -11.58 12.84 8.76
C ALA A 172 -11.28 11.93 9.96
N ARG A 173 -10.23 12.23 10.74
CA ARG A 173 -9.77 11.48 11.91
C ARG A 173 -9.34 10.02 11.61
N LEU A 174 -8.93 9.74 10.37
CA LEU A 174 -8.23 8.50 10.07
C LEU A 174 -6.83 8.54 10.68
N GLU A 175 -6.39 7.42 11.24
CA GLU A 175 -5.01 7.30 11.69
C GLU A 175 -4.08 7.38 10.48
N THR A 176 -3.41 8.53 10.32
CA THR A 176 -2.71 8.86 9.09
C THR A 176 -1.20 8.85 9.31
N ALA A 177 -0.50 8.03 8.54
CA ALA A 177 0.94 8.05 8.43
C ALA A 177 1.37 8.50 7.03
N ALA A 178 2.43 9.29 6.95
CA ALA A 178 3.12 9.60 5.72
C ALA A 178 4.53 9.00 5.79
N SER A 179 4.91 8.26 4.75
CA SER A 179 6.17 7.52 4.71
C SER A 179 7.03 7.88 3.52
N CYS A 180 8.33 7.79 3.72
CA CYS A 180 9.33 7.97 2.66
C CYS A 180 10.33 6.83 2.69
N VAL A 181 10.76 6.40 1.50
CA VAL A 181 11.88 5.46 1.36
C VAL A 181 13.19 6.21 1.56
N ALA A 182 14.13 5.60 2.30
CA ALA A 182 15.44 6.15 2.61
C ALA A 182 16.38 6.11 1.39
N LEU A 183 16.04 6.85 0.33
CA LEU A 183 16.91 7.00 -0.83
C LEU A 183 18.12 7.88 -0.47
N PRO A 184 19.32 7.60 -1.02
CA PRO A 184 20.53 8.35 -0.68
C PRO A 184 20.41 9.87 -0.87
N GLU A 185 19.63 10.32 -1.84
CA GLU A 185 19.43 11.74 -2.17
C GLU A 185 18.41 12.47 -1.27
N LEU A 186 17.73 11.76 -0.37
CA LEU A 186 16.65 12.33 0.44
C LEU A 186 17.08 12.63 1.88
N SER A 187 16.67 13.79 2.37
CA SER A 187 16.79 14.15 3.78
C SER A 187 15.59 13.62 4.58
N GLU A 188 15.85 12.75 5.57
CA GLU A 188 14.81 12.28 6.49
C GLU A 188 14.14 13.45 7.20
N ALA A 189 14.92 14.43 7.68
CA ALA A 189 14.42 15.58 8.40
C ALA A 189 13.49 16.44 7.55
N ALA A 190 13.82 16.66 6.27
CA ALA A 190 12.98 17.43 5.36
C ALA A 190 11.66 16.71 5.06
N CYS A 191 11.72 15.40 4.78
CA CYS A 191 10.53 14.57 4.59
C CYS A 191 9.62 14.53 5.83
N ARG A 192 10.24 14.42 7.02
CA ARG A 192 9.56 14.43 8.31
C ARG A 192 8.82 15.74 8.54
N ALA A 193 9.49 16.87 8.31
CA ALA A 193 8.91 18.20 8.49
C ALA A 193 7.66 18.39 7.62
N VAL A 194 7.67 17.90 6.37
CA VAL A 194 6.47 17.93 5.52
C VAL A 194 5.36 17.06 6.12
N ALA A 195 5.63 15.78 6.42
CA ALA A 195 4.64 14.86 6.95
C ALA A 195 3.96 15.37 8.23
N GLU A 196 4.76 15.81 9.20
CA GLU A 196 4.27 16.32 10.48
C GLU A 196 3.53 17.66 10.32
N GLY A 197 3.98 18.52 9.39
CA GLY A 197 3.28 19.76 9.02
C GLY A 197 1.90 19.52 8.38
N LEU A 198 1.63 18.32 7.85
CA LEU A 198 0.31 17.90 7.36
C LEU A 198 -0.56 17.27 8.46
N GLY A 199 -0.03 17.10 9.67
CA GLY A 199 -0.70 16.41 10.78
C GLY A 199 -0.60 14.88 10.73
N ALA A 200 0.23 14.33 9.86
CA ALA A 200 0.46 12.89 9.75
C ALA A 200 1.66 12.45 10.60
N ARG A 201 1.63 11.21 11.11
CA ARG A 201 2.84 10.61 11.70
C ARG A 201 3.83 10.27 10.61
N PHE A 202 5.11 10.54 10.83
CA PHE A 202 6.15 10.23 9.86
C PHE A 202 6.75 8.84 10.03
N ARG A 203 7.03 8.15 8.92
CA ARG A 203 7.73 6.86 8.90
C ARG A 203 8.84 6.84 7.84
N TRP A 204 10.08 6.68 8.28
CA TRP A 204 11.22 6.45 7.39
C TRP A 204 11.39 4.95 7.10
N ARG A 205 11.50 4.58 5.82
CA ARG A 205 11.53 3.18 5.38
C ARG A 205 12.91 2.84 4.80
N PRO A 206 13.65 1.87 5.38
CA PRO A 206 14.93 1.45 4.82
C PRO A 206 14.81 0.96 3.37
N TYR A 207 15.71 1.41 2.50
CA TYR A 207 15.70 1.12 1.06
C TYR A 207 16.00 -0.36 0.75
N ASP A 208 16.90 -0.98 1.52
CA ASP A 208 17.31 -2.38 1.43
C ASP A 208 16.21 -3.37 1.84
N ARG A 209 15.16 -2.90 2.53
CA ARG A 209 14.09 -3.73 3.13
C ARG A 209 12.71 -3.43 2.58
N LEU A 210 12.59 -2.96 1.35
CA LEU A 210 11.31 -2.80 0.65
C LEU A 210 10.63 -4.16 0.47
N GLY A 211 9.93 -4.63 1.49
CA GLY A 211 9.21 -5.90 1.47
C GLY A 211 10.03 -7.14 1.82
N ARG A 212 11.30 -7.01 2.21
CA ARG A 212 12.14 -8.15 2.61
C ARG A 212 12.08 -8.34 4.14
N LEU A 213 11.76 -9.55 4.58
CA LEU A 213 11.94 -9.93 5.99
C LEU A 213 13.45 -9.89 6.32
N PRO A 214 13.85 -9.51 7.53
CA PRO A 214 15.23 -9.74 7.95
C PRO A 214 15.54 -11.23 7.84
N GLU A 215 16.74 -11.57 7.35
CA GLU A 215 17.21 -12.96 7.43
C GLU A 215 17.12 -13.43 8.89
N PRO A 216 16.68 -14.66 9.15
CA PRO A 216 16.70 -15.20 10.50
C PRO A 216 18.13 -15.06 11.03
N LYS A 217 18.29 -14.40 12.18
CA LYS A 217 19.59 -14.32 12.85
C LYS A 217 20.11 -15.75 12.97
N ALA A 218 21.27 -16.02 12.37
CA ALA A 218 21.98 -17.27 12.59
C ALA A 218 22.04 -17.50 14.10
N GLN A 219 21.45 -18.61 14.56
CA GLN A 219 21.60 -19.01 15.95
C GLN A 219 23.10 -19.16 16.22
N PRO A 220 23.64 -18.57 17.30
CA PRO A 220 25.01 -18.86 17.67
C PRO A 220 25.12 -20.36 17.92
N ALA A 221 26.12 -20.98 17.27
CA ALA A 221 26.49 -22.38 17.48
C ALA A 221 26.99 -22.61 18.91
#